data_AF-A0A4W3IRG1-F1
#
_entry.id   AF-A0A4W3IRG1-F1
#
_cell.length_a   1.000
_cell.length_b   1.000
_cell.length_c   1.000
_cell.angle_alpha   90.00
_cell.angle_beta   90.00
_cell.angle_gamma   90.00
#
_symmetry.space_group_name_H-M   'P 1'
#
loop_
_entity.id
_entity.type
_entity.pdbx_description
1 polymer ?
#
loop_
_entity_poly.entity_id
_entity_poly.type
_entity_poly.pdbx_seq_one_letter_code
_entity_poly.pdbx_strand_id
1 'polypeptide(L)'
;MDGIARCLVADCAPPPCVNPVYEKGKCCPECKDGPNCYSDSSQIQVIAGGTTVWIDKCTHCRCHDGQDVGYWEGNRVAKCVRMRNCTPSVGHRQSPH
;
A
#
# COMPACT_ATOMS: atom_id res chain seq x y z
N MET A 1 -36.64 -28.36 -8.81
CA MET A 1 -35.23 -28.49 -8.35
C MET A 1 -34.81 -29.94 -8.54
N ASP A 2 -33.75 -30.15 -9.31
CA ASP A 2 -33.28 -31.42 -9.89
C ASP A 2 -32.37 -32.25 -8.94
N GLY A 3 -32.17 -31.80 -7.70
CA GLY A 3 -31.40 -32.53 -6.67
C GLY A 3 -29.87 -32.51 -6.86
N ILE A 4 -29.37 -31.78 -7.87
CA ILE A 4 -27.94 -31.70 -8.17
C ILE A 4 -27.31 -30.53 -7.41
N ALA A 5 -26.32 -30.84 -6.56
CA ALA A 5 -25.48 -29.84 -5.93
C ALA A 5 -24.56 -29.18 -6.96
N ARG A 6 -24.51 -27.84 -6.97
CA ARG A 6 -23.60 -27.05 -7.79
C ARG A 6 -22.78 -26.16 -6.87
N CYS A 7 -21.46 -26.20 -7.03
CA CYS A 7 -20.55 -25.36 -6.27
C CYS A 7 -20.12 -24.16 -7.12
N LEU A 8 -19.97 -23.01 -6.47
CA LEU A 8 -19.33 -21.84 -7.03
C LEU A 8 -18.16 -21.48 -6.12
N VAL A 9 -17.06 -21.06 -6.73
CA VAL A 9 -15.93 -20.48 -6.01
C VAL A 9 -16.08 -18.96 -6.11
N ALA A 10 -15.88 -18.28 -4.98
CA ALA A 10 -15.83 -16.82 -4.95
C ALA A 10 -14.36 -16.39 -4.97
N ASP A 11 -13.98 -15.63 -6.00
CA ASP A 11 -12.68 -14.96 -6.04
C ASP A 11 -12.77 -13.62 -5.30
N CYS A 12 -11.72 -13.31 -4.55
CA CYS A 12 -11.61 -12.03 -3.87
C CYS A 12 -11.05 -10.97 -4.81
N ALA A 13 -11.60 -9.75 -4.72
CA ALA A 13 -10.95 -8.61 -5.34
C ALA A 13 -9.54 -8.40 -4.74
N PRO A 14 -8.56 -7.94 -5.53
CA PRO A 14 -7.26 -7.54 -5.02
C PRO A 14 -7.41 -6.56 -3.83
N PRO A 15 -6.84 -6.84 -2.65
CA PRO A 15 -7.06 -6.02 -1.46
C PRO A 15 -6.36 -4.66 -1.58
N PRO A 16 -7.03 -3.51 -1.32
CA PRO A 16 -6.54 -2.14 -1.53
C PRO A 16 -5.29 -1.72 -0.72
N CYS A 17 -4.58 -2.66 -0.12
CA CYS A 17 -3.43 -2.48 0.74
C CYS A 17 -2.34 -3.52 0.45
N VAL A 18 -1.12 -3.23 0.90
CA VAL A 18 0.02 -4.16 0.80
C VAL A 18 0.18 -5.08 2.00
N ASN A 19 -0.59 -4.82 3.08
CA ASN A 19 -0.61 -5.57 4.33
C ASN A 19 -2.01 -6.13 4.69
N PRO A 20 -2.66 -6.89 3.78
CA PRO A 20 -3.99 -7.46 4.06
C PRO A 20 -3.95 -8.51 5.18
N VAL A 21 -4.98 -8.53 6.03
CA VAL A 21 -5.12 -9.48 7.13
C VAL A 21 -6.12 -10.57 6.76
N TYR A 22 -5.71 -11.84 6.91
CA TYR A 22 -6.54 -13.02 6.67
C TYR A 22 -7.13 -13.51 8.00
N GLU A 23 -8.41 -13.26 8.21
CA GLU A 23 -9.11 -13.71 9.42
C GLU A 23 -9.71 -15.11 9.25
N LYS A 24 -9.60 -15.92 10.30
CA LYS A 24 -10.23 -17.25 10.33
C LYS A 24 -11.74 -17.11 10.15
N GLY A 25 -12.30 -17.89 9.21
CA GLY A 25 -13.73 -17.91 8.94
C GLY A 25 -14.21 -16.88 7.92
N LYS A 26 -13.31 -16.02 7.40
CA LYS A 26 -13.59 -15.16 6.24
C LYS A 26 -12.94 -15.71 4.98
N CYS A 27 -13.65 -15.60 3.87
CA CYS A 27 -13.12 -16.01 2.57
C CYS A 27 -12.08 -15.00 2.05
N CYS A 28 -12.34 -13.70 2.22
CA CYS A 28 -11.49 -12.64 1.69
C CYS A 28 -10.73 -11.92 2.81
N PRO A 29 -9.50 -11.47 2.52
CA PRO A 29 -8.74 -10.68 3.47
C PRO A 29 -9.25 -9.24 3.54
N GLU A 30 -8.88 -8.56 4.63
CA GLU A 30 -9.29 -7.18 4.89
C GLU A 30 -8.09 -6.27 5.13
N CYS A 31 -8.20 -5.02 4.67
CA CYS A 31 -7.23 -3.95 4.96
C CYS A 31 -7.64 -3.22 6.24
N LYS A 32 -7.07 -3.60 7.38
CA LYS A 32 -7.44 -3.04 8.70
C LYS A 32 -7.13 -1.55 8.82
N ASP A 33 -6.07 -1.09 8.17
CA ASP A 33 -5.63 0.31 8.15
C ASP A 33 -6.20 1.10 6.96
N GLY A 34 -7.13 0.52 6.21
CA GLY A 34 -7.62 1.06 4.95
C GLY A 34 -6.63 0.89 3.79
N PRO A 35 -6.86 1.58 2.66
CA PRO A 35 -5.98 1.53 1.50
C PRO A 35 -4.57 2.02 1.84
N ASN A 36 -3.54 1.35 1.33
CA ASN A 36 -2.15 1.75 1.53
C ASN A 36 -1.22 1.15 0.46
N CYS A 37 0.01 1.65 0.41
CA CYS A 37 1.03 1.17 -0.50
C CYS A 37 2.44 1.37 0.06
N TYR A 38 3.45 0.79 -0.57
CA TYR A 38 4.84 1.01 -0.19
C TYR A 38 5.32 2.39 -0.65
N SER A 39 6.14 3.08 0.15
CA SER A 39 6.72 4.36 -0.25
C SER A 39 7.69 4.23 -1.43
N ASP A 40 8.40 3.10 -1.53
CA ASP A 40 9.30 2.77 -2.62
C ASP A 40 9.38 1.25 -2.87
N SER A 41 10.23 0.83 -3.80
CA SER A 41 10.41 -0.57 -4.17
C SER A 41 11.15 -1.43 -3.12
N SER A 42 11.69 -0.84 -2.06
CA SER A 42 12.31 -1.59 -0.96
C SER A 42 11.28 -2.36 -0.13
N GLN A 43 10.01 -1.96 -0.20
CA GLN A 43 8.89 -2.58 0.53
C GLN A 43 9.04 -2.55 2.06
N ILE A 44 9.82 -1.60 2.60
CA ILE A 44 10.08 -1.48 4.03
C ILE A 44 9.02 -0.59 4.72
N GLN A 45 8.64 0.52 4.08
CA GLN A 45 7.75 1.52 4.68
C GLN A 45 6.40 1.52 3.95
N VAL A 46 5.33 1.33 4.72
CA VAL A 46 3.94 1.43 4.25
C VAL A 46 3.39 2.80 4.62
N ILE A 47 2.66 3.42 3.69
CA ILE A 47 2.03 4.72 3.88
C ILE A 47 0.55 4.68 3.46
N ALA A 48 -0.28 5.52 4.09
CA ALA A 48 -1.73 5.53 3.86
C ALA A 48 -2.10 5.98 2.42
N GLY A 49 -3.19 5.42 1.91
CA GLY A 49 -3.85 5.79 0.66
C GLY A 49 -4.55 7.14 0.70
N GLY A 50 -4.87 7.69 -0.48
CA GLY A 50 -5.75 8.87 -0.62
C GLY A 50 -5.07 10.22 -0.47
N THR A 51 -4.23 10.40 0.56
CA THR A 51 -3.59 11.69 0.84
C THR A 51 -2.10 11.70 0.57
N THR A 52 -1.58 12.88 0.24
CA THR A 52 -0.13 13.10 0.18
C THR A 52 0.45 13.06 1.58
N VAL A 53 1.46 12.23 1.78
CA VAL A 53 2.18 12.05 3.05
C VAL A 53 3.66 12.39 2.89
N TRP A 54 4.26 12.94 3.94
CA TRP A 54 5.68 13.24 3.97
C TRP A 54 6.44 12.07 4.57
N ILE A 55 7.33 11.45 3.81
CA ILE A 55 8.16 10.32 4.27
C ILE A 55 9.48 10.78 4.88
N ASP A 56 9.91 11.99 4.51
CA ASP A 56 11.03 12.71 5.08
C ASP A 56 10.80 14.22 4.91
N LYS A 57 11.76 15.07 5.33
CA LYS A 57 11.64 16.55 5.25
C LYS A 57 11.57 17.10 3.83
N CYS A 58 11.99 16.32 2.85
CA CYS A 58 12.18 16.71 1.46
C CYS A 58 11.30 15.94 0.49
N THR A 59 10.72 14.81 0.90
CA THR A 59 10.02 13.91 0.00
C THR A 59 8.60 13.69 0.48
N HIS A 60 7.65 14.00 -0.39
CA HIS A 60 6.26 13.63 -0.20
C HIS A 60 5.85 12.58 -1.23
N CYS A 61 4.98 11.68 -0.81
CA CYS A 61 4.50 10.56 -1.60
C CYS A 61 2.99 10.53 -1.59
N ARG A 62 2.39 10.04 -2.68
CA ARG A 62 0.96 9.78 -2.75
C ARG A 62 0.75 8.35 -3.21
N CYS A 63 0.07 7.56 -2.38
CA CYS A 63 -0.47 6.28 -2.80
C CYS A 63 -1.72 6.49 -3.65
N HIS A 64 -2.00 5.52 -4.51
CA HIS A 64 -3.30 5.39 -5.15
C HIS A 64 -4.37 5.21 -4.06
N ASP A 65 -5.53 5.78 -4.27
CA ASP A 65 -6.63 5.78 -3.29
C ASP A 65 -7.56 4.57 -3.41
N GLY A 66 -7.19 3.59 -4.24
CA GLY A 66 -8.00 2.42 -4.55
C GLY A 66 -9.16 2.70 -5.52
N GLN A 67 -9.35 3.94 -5.97
CA GLN A 67 -10.28 4.32 -7.05
C GLN A 67 -9.54 4.78 -8.32
N ASP A 68 -8.27 5.18 -8.20
CA ASP A 68 -7.40 5.51 -9.32
C ASP A 68 -7.27 4.33 -10.33
N VAL A 69 -7.46 4.63 -11.61
CA VAL A 69 -7.11 3.75 -12.75
C VAL A 69 -5.62 3.42 -12.70
N GLY A 70 -5.29 2.24 -12.15
CA GLY A 70 -3.92 1.79 -11.95
C GLY A 70 -3.74 0.94 -10.69
N TYR A 71 -4.62 1.10 -9.70
CA TYR A 71 -4.59 0.24 -8.51
C TYR A 71 -4.86 -1.23 -8.87
N TRP A 72 -5.86 -1.49 -9.71
CA TRP A 72 -6.19 -2.83 -10.24
C TRP A 72 -5.08 -3.44 -11.12
N GLU A 73 -4.17 -2.61 -11.63
CA GLU A 73 -3.04 -3.05 -12.45
C GLU A 73 -1.86 -3.56 -11.60
N GLY A 74 -2.02 -3.59 -10.27
CA GLY A 74 -1.02 -4.12 -9.35
C GLY A 74 0.06 -3.11 -8.96
N ASN A 75 -0.17 -1.81 -9.18
CA ASN A 75 0.76 -0.78 -8.72
C ASN A 75 0.67 -0.63 -7.19
N ARG A 76 1.65 -1.25 -6.50
CA ARG A 76 1.74 -1.28 -5.02
C ARG A 76 2.75 -0.27 -4.45
N VAL A 77 3.24 0.66 -5.27
CA VAL A 77 4.25 1.65 -4.88
C VAL A 77 3.73 3.07 -5.10
N ALA A 78 4.03 3.96 -4.17
CA ALA A 78 3.60 5.34 -4.20
C ALA A 78 4.30 6.15 -5.31
N LYS A 79 3.66 7.24 -5.71
CA LYS A 79 4.32 8.28 -6.50
C LYS A 79 4.95 9.29 -5.56
N CYS A 80 6.28 9.32 -5.50
CA CYS A 80 7.04 10.24 -4.65
C CYS A 80 7.66 11.39 -5.43
N VAL A 81 7.68 12.57 -4.82
CA VAL A 81 8.30 13.78 -5.35
C VAL A 81 9.22 14.38 -4.30
N ARG A 82 10.49 14.52 -4.66
CA ARG A 82 11.49 15.22 -3.84
C ARG A 82 11.49 16.71 -4.18
N MET A 83 11.41 17.55 -3.15
CA MET A 83 11.47 18.99 -3.27
C MET A 83 12.81 19.45 -3.82
N ARG A 84 12.75 20.37 -4.79
CA ARG A 84 13.93 21.07 -5.29
C ARG A 84 14.52 21.94 -4.18
N ASN A 85 15.84 21.98 -4.07
CA ASN A 85 16.59 22.74 -3.07
C ASN A 85 16.32 22.33 -1.61
N CYS A 86 15.79 21.13 -1.37
CA CYS A 86 15.69 20.61 -0.01
C CYS A 86 17.01 19.95 0.42
N THR A 87 17.63 20.50 1.46
CA THR A 87 18.78 19.93 2.13
C THR A 87 18.29 18.80 3.04
N PRO A 88 18.57 17.52 2.71
CA PRO A 88 18.33 16.45 3.68
C PRO A 88 19.21 16.77 4.88
N SER A 89 18.63 16.94 6.07
CA SER A 89 19.42 17.05 7.28
C SER A 89 20.22 15.76 7.37
N VAL A 90 21.55 15.85 7.17
CA VAL A 90 22.49 14.75 7.32
C VAL A 90 22.25 14.19 8.71
N GLY A 91 21.56 13.06 8.79
CA GLY A 91 21.48 12.30 10.02
C GLY A 91 22.93 12.00 10.39
N HIS A 92 23.34 12.42 11.58
CA HIS A 92 24.61 12.02 12.16
C HIS A 92 24.70 10.51 12.12
N ARG A 93 25.33 9.98 11.06
CA ARG A 93 25.91 8.66 11.08
C ARG A 93 27.05 8.77 12.08
N GLN A 94 26.75 8.43 13.33
CA GLN A 94 27.77 8.28 14.35
C GLN A 94 28.81 7.31 13.77
N SER A 95 30.02 7.85 13.55
CA SER A 95 31.17 7.06 13.17
C SER A 95 31.46 6.10 14.33
N PRO A 96 31.65 4.79 14.09
CA PRO A 96 32.24 3.95 15.11
C PRO A 96 33.68 4.42 15.32
N HIS A 97 33.99 4.83 16.54
CA HIS A 97 35.36 4.89 17.05
C HIS A 97 35.77 3.50 17.52
#